data_AF-A0A395JI77-F1
#
_entry.id   AF-A0A395JI77-F1
#
_cell.length_a   1.000
_cell.length_b   1.000
_cell.length_c   1.000
_cell.angle_alpha   90.00
_cell.angle_beta   90.00
_cell.angle_gamma   90.00
#
_symmetry.space_group_name_H-M   'P 1'
#
loop_
_entity.id
_entity.type
_entity.pdbx_description
1 polymer ?
#
loop_
_entity_poly.entity_id
_entity_poly.type
_entity_poly.pdbx_seq_one_letter_code
_entity_poly.pdbx_strand_id
1 'polypeptide(L)'
;MRLSMSILLFIVQLGLSNRLAAIEIDQLSHCAPTATSDSSVAVLDSSHTDMQAWSHVGAYLTGDGSLAPLQKRVGLIGPDKVPGAQCRDCWPFRGALVVKLSDWTQQHVNGLEVKNFSEPVVFGDLKGVEIELKFHSQRSQILDQSELTVRYRQQVSPGALSLVDHGNANLGITLFGGRPRSDSAATLNAEIIIGQDASLVADRWLRVFIPIDEFATYLEQDYQRQPAQLLSNHEQPVLGLRLVAETESGQQLRNVLGDAWHAALPETFKVLDMSLCRIRLLKH
;
A
#
# COMPACT_ATOMS: atom_id res chain seq x y z
N MET A 1 15.79 34.01 25.26
CA MET A 1 16.50 33.63 24.02
C MET A 1 16.11 32.21 23.66
N ARG A 2 15.20 32.07 22.69
CA ARG A 2 14.74 30.76 22.18
C ARG A 2 15.63 30.40 21.00
N LEU A 3 16.35 29.28 21.12
CA LEU A 3 17.10 28.68 20.01
C LEU A 3 16.10 27.95 19.10
N SER A 4 16.04 28.42 17.86
CA SER A 4 15.31 27.82 16.75
C SER A 4 15.98 26.50 16.40
N MET A 5 15.22 25.41 16.43
CA MET A 5 15.65 24.08 16.00
C MET A 5 15.14 23.90 14.57
N SER A 6 16.04 24.11 13.61
CA SER A 6 15.78 23.89 12.18
C SER A 6 15.53 22.40 11.93
N ILE A 7 14.32 22.08 11.49
CA ILE A 7 13.96 20.77 10.97
C ILE A 7 14.64 20.62 9.61
N LEU A 8 15.54 19.65 9.52
CA LEU A 8 16.23 19.28 8.28
C LEU A 8 15.22 18.56 7.38
N LEU A 9 14.71 19.28 6.39
CA LEU A 9 13.87 18.74 5.31
C LEU A 9 14.80 18.02 4.32
N PHE A 10 14.85 16.69 4.37
CA PHE A 10 15.53 15.89 3.35
C PHE A 10 14.65 15.85 2.09
N ILE A 11 14.91 16.79 1.18
CA ILE A 11 14.45 16.70 -0.21
C ILE A 11 15.45 15.78 -0.94
N VAL A 12 15.06 14.53 -1.17
CA VAL A 12 15.70 13.68 -2.18
C VAL A 12 15.04 14.04 -3.51
N GLN A 13 15.69 14.87 -4.31
CA GLN A 13 15.34 15.07 -5.71
C GLN A 13 16.57 14.98 -6.62
N LEU A 14 16.45 14.10 -7.60
CA LEU A 14 17.11 14.08 -8.91
C LEU A 14 18.51 13.48 -9.01
N GLY A 15 18.53 12.14 -9.05
CA GLY A 15 19.36 11.41 -10.01
C GLY A 15 18.45 10.70 -11.01
N LEU A 16 18.09 11.36 -12.12
CA LEU A 16 17.43 10.73 -13.28
C LEU A 16 18.43 9.79 -13.97
N SER A 17 18.62 8.60 -13.40
CA SER A 17 19.00 7.43 -14.17
C SER A 17 17.69 6.86 -14.70
N ASN A 18 17.56 6.73 -16.01
CA ASN A 18 16.45 6.01 -16.66
C ASN A 18 16.53 4.51 -16.30
N ARG A 19 16.33 4.17 -15.03
CA ARG A 19 15.81 2.86 -14.67
C ARG A 19 14.35 2.91 -15.06
N LEU A 20 14.01 2.35 -16.22
CA LEU A 20 12.66 1.84 -16.42
C LEU A 20 12.38 1.01 -15.18
N ALA A 21 11.37 1.37 -14.38
CA ALA A 21 11.00 0.62 -13.20
C ALA A 21 10.95 -0.85 -13.58
N ALA A 22 11.74 -1.71 -12.92
CA ALA A 22 11.82 -3.13 -13.24
C ALA A 22 10.57 -3.90 -12.79
N ILE A 23 9.52 -3.18 -12.38
CA ILE A 23 8.22 -3.72 -12.01
C ILE A 23 7.56 -4.27 -13.28
N GLU A 24 7.36 -5.58 -13.30
CA GLU A 24 6.70 -6.28 -14.39
C GLU A 24 5.22 -6.39 -14.08
N ILE A 25 4.37 -6.00 -15.04
CA ILE A 25 2.91 -6.03 -14.89
C ILE A 25 2.30 -6.75 -16.07
N ASP A 26 1.85 -7.98 -15.81
CA ASP A 26 1.19 -8.80 -16.80
C ASP A 26 -0.32 -8.75 -16.62
N GLN A 27 -1.02 -8.48 -17.73
CA GLN A 27 -2.47 -8.68 -17.77
C GLN A 27 -2.78 -10.15 -17.98
N LEU A 28 -3.51 -10.74 -17.04
CA LEU A 28 -3.89 -12.14 -17.11
C LEU A 28 -5.27 -12.25 -17.78
N SER A 29 -5.37 -13.12 -18.81
CA SER A 29 -6.65 -13.46 -19.44
C SER A 29 -7.62 -14.16 -18.46
N HIS A 30 -7.05 -14.81 -17.46
CA HIS A 30 -7.70 -15.49 -16.34
C HIS A 30 -6.70 -15.57 -15.18
N CYS A 31 -7.17 -15.69 -13.95
CA CYS A 31 -6.34 -15.99 -12.80
C CYS A 31 -5.93 -17.47 -12.81
N ALA A 32 -5.06 -17.84 -13.75
CA ALA A 32 -4.43 -19.16 -13.77
C ALA A 32 -3.02 -19.00 -13.20
N PRO A 33 -2.64 -19.76 -12.17
CA PRO A 33 -1.28 -19.73 -11.65
C PRO A 33 -0.35 -20.15 -12.79
N THR A 34 0.54 -19.26 -13.20
CA THR A 34 1.68 -19.69 -14.01
C THR A 34 2.62 -20.42 -13.08
N ALA A 35 3.08 -21.61 -13.48
CA ALA A 35 4.09 -22.32 -12.71
C ALA A 35 5.34 -21.44 -12.67
N THR A 36 5.69 -20.94 -11.49
CA THR A 36 6.96 -20.26 -11.27
C THR A 36 8.01 -21.35 -11.08
N SER A 37 9.10 -21.31 -11.83
CA SER A 37 10.26 -22.19 -11.61
C SER A 37 11.02 -21.86 -10.33
N ASP A 38 10.77 -20.69 -9.76
CA ASP A 38 11.52 -20.13 -8.64
C ASP A 38 11.01 -20.71 -7.31
N SER A 39 11.94 -20.89 -6.37
CA SER A 39 11.59 -21.11 -4.96
C SER A 39 10.77 -19.93 -4.45
N SER A 40 9.66 -20.20 -3.77
CA SER A 40 8.74 -19.16 -3.30
C SER A 40 8.14 -19.49 -1.96
N VAL A 41 7.95 -18.46 -1.14
CA VAL A 41 7.21 -18.52 0.13
C VAL A 41 5.79 -18.03 -0.12
N ALA A 42 4.79 -18.83 0.26
CA ALA A 42 3.41 -18.40 0.21
C ALA A 42 3.12 -17.39 1.32
N VAL A 43 2.62 -16.22 0.93
CA VAL A 43 2.11 -15.18 1.85
C VAL A 43 0.58 -15.20 1.86
N LEU A 44 -0.02 -15.40 0.69
CA LEU A 44 -1.46 -15.60 0.52
C LEU A 44 -1.69 -16.51 -0.68
N ASP A 45 -2.39 -17.62 -0.48
CA ASP A 45 -2.96 -18.44 -1.56
C ASP A 45 -4.07 -19.37 -1.01
N SER A 46 -4.51 -20.34 -1.81
CA SER A 46 -5.54 -21.31 -1.38
C SER A 46 -5.10 -22.23 -0.24
N SER A 47 -3.79 -22.40 -0.03
CA SER A 47 -3.20 -23.20 1.05
C SER A 47 -2.81 -22.37 2.27
N HIS A 48 -2.65 -21.05 2.11
CA HIS A 48 -2.19 -20.16 3.15
C HIS A 48 -3.04 -18.88 3.22
N THR A 49 -3.91 -18.80 4.23
CA THR A 49 -5.00 -17.81 4.31
C THR A 49 -4.94 -16.90 5.55
N ASP A 50 -3.82 -16.87 6.28
CA ASP A 50 -3.65 -16.08 7.51
C ASP A 50 -3.39 -14.59 7.24
N MET A 51 -4.32 -13.97 6.53
CA MET A 51 -4.33 -12.53 6.27
C MET A 51 -5.34 -11.84 7.17
N GLN A 52 -4.85 -10.94 8.00
CA GLN A 52 -5.62 -10.20 8.97
C GLN A 52 -5.91 -8.79 8.44
N ALA A 53 -7.13 -8.32 8.65
CA ALA A 53 -7.49 -6.93 8.38
C ALA A 53 -7.53 -6.15 9.70
N TRP A 54 -6.99 -4.93 9.68
CA TRP A 54 -7.19 -3.95 10.74
C TRP A 54 -7.93 -2.75 10.16
N SER A 55 -8.71 -2.06 10.98
CA SER A 55 -9.56 -0.96 10.52
C SER A 55 -9.86 0.04 11.63
N HIS A 56 -9.78 1.32 11.28
CA HIS A 56 -10.21 2.47 12.06
C HIS A 56 -11.56 3.03 11.57
N VAL A 57 -12.21 2.41 10.57
CA VAL A 57 -13.47 2.90 9.97
C VAL A 57 -14.55 3.15 11.02
N GLY A 58 -14.62 2.33 12.07
CA GLY A 58 -15.58 2.52 13.16
C GLY A 58 -15.54 3.91 13.80
N ALA A 59 -14.36 4.55 13.84
CA ALA A 59 -14.18 5.91 14.35
C ALA A 59 -14.74 7.00 13.42
N TYR A 60 -14.96 6.69 12.14
CA TYR A 60 -15.43 7.64 11.11
C TYR A 60 -16.93 7.53 10.81
N LEU A 61 -17.62 6.55 11.41
CA LEU A 61 -19.06 6.34 11.23
C LEU A 61 -19.92 7.39 11.94
N THR A 62 -19.35 8.15 12.89
CA THR A 62 -20.09 9.08 13.76
C THR A 62 -20.06 10.53 13.28
N GLY A 63 -19.29 10.87 12.24
CA GLY A 63 -19.06 12.28 11.83
C GLY A 63 -19.74 12.71 10.53
N ASP A 64 -19.52 11.97 9.44
CA ASP A 64 -19.92 12.36 8.07
C ASP A 64 -20.89 11.34 7.43
N GLY A 65 -20.80 10.06 7.79
CA GLY A 65 -21.63 9.01 7.19
C GLY A 65 -21.20 8.59 5.78
N SER A 66 -20.30 9.33 5.12
CA SER A 66 -19.71 8.97 3.82
C SER A 66 -19.07 7.58 3.78
N LEU A 67 -18.52 7.09 4.90
CA LEU A 67 -17.92 5.75 5.00
C LEU A 67 -18.87 4.67 5.53
N ALA A 68 -20.11 5.00 5.93
CA ALA A 68 -21.07 4.00 6.42
C ALA A 68 -21.35 2.86 5.42
N PRO A 69 -21.48 3.12 4.10
CA PRO A 69 -21.60 2.06 3.12
C PRO A 69 -20.35 1.16 2.99
N LEU A 70 -19.17 1.66 3.39
CA LEU A 70 -17.91 0.93 3.29
C LEU A 70 -17.69 -0.04 4.45
N GLN A 71 -18.40 0.09 5.57
CA GLN A 71 -18.20 -0.78 6.73
C GLN A 71 -18.35 -2.27 6.40
N LYS A 72 -19.24 -2.62 5.47
CA LYS A 72 -19.44 -4.00 4.99
C LYS A 72 -18.37 -4.48 3.98
N ARG A 73 -17.53 -3.56 3.50
CA ARG A 73 -16.55 -3.77 2.42
C ARG A 73 -15.12 -3.67 2.92
N VAL A 74 -14.91 -3.05 4.08
CA VAL A 74 -13.60 -2.83 4.70
C VAL A 74 -13.14 -4.11 5.38
N GLY A 75 -11.93 -4.54 5.05
CA GLY A 75 -11.37 -5.84 5.42
C GLY A 75 -11.60 -6.91 4.34
N LEU A 76 -11.05 -8.11 4.55
CA LEU A 76 -11.17 -9.20 3.59
C LEU A 76 -12.38 -10.07 3.89
N ILE A 77 -13.26 -10.15 2.90
CA ILE A 77 -14.25 -11.19 2.76
C ILE A 77 -13.53 -12.38 2.11
N GLY A 78 -13.46 -13.49 2.84
CA GLY A 78 -12.89 -14.74 2.35
C GLY A 78 -13.63 -15.31 1.13
N PRO A 79 -13.02 -16.30 0.46
CA PRO A 79 -13.46 -16.80 -0.85
C PRO A 79 -14.89 -17.33 -0.87
N ASP A 80 -15.34 -17.99 0.20
CA ASP A 80 -16.69 -18.60 0.30
C ASP A 80 -17.84 -17.59 0.21
N LYS A 81 -17.52 -16.30 0.31
CA LYS A 81 -18.49 -15.20 0.35
C LYS A 81 -18.37 -14.28 -0.87
N VAL A 82 -17.64 -14.68 -1.93
CA VAL A 82 -17.50 -13.90 -3.17
C VAL A 82 -18.29 -14.57 -4.32
N PRO A 83 -19.54 -14.13 -4.61
CA PRO A 83 -20.31 -14.66 -5.73
C PRO A 83 -19.65 -14.34 -7.07
N GLY A 84 -19.60 -15.32 -7.99
CA GLY A 84 -19.14 -15.10 -9.36
C GLY A 84 -17.63 -14.96 -9.53
N ALA A 85 -16.83 -15.28 -8.50
CA ALA A 85 -15.40 -15.46 -8.62
C ALA A 85 -15.08 -16.71 -9.45
N GLN A 86 -15.23 -16.63 -10.77
CA GLN A 86 -14.73 -17.67 -11.67
C GLN A 86 -13.20 -17.55 -11.72
N CYS A 87 -12.57 -18.16 -10.72
CA CYS A 87 -11.16 -18.47 -10.74
C CYS A 87 -11.01 -19.95 -10.46
N ARG A 88 -10.56 -20.72 -11.45
CA ARG A 88 -10.54 -22.19 -11.31
C ARG A 88 -9.54 -22.67 -10.26
N ASP A 89 -8.46 -21.90 -10.07
CA ASP A 89 -7.30 -22.26 -9.26
C ASP A 89 -6.94 -21.19 -8.22
N CYS A 90 -7.89 -20.30 -7.89
CA CYS A 90 -7.68 -19.30 -6.86
C CYS A 90 -8.92 -19.04 -6.02
N TRP A 91 -8.68 -18.72 -4.75
CA TRP A 91 -9.68 -18.31 -3.79
C TRP A 91 -9.53 -16.82 -3.51
N PRO A 92 -10.20 -15.95 -4.31
CA PRO A 92 -9.95 -14.53 -4.20
C PRO A 92 -10.52 -13.99 -2.90
N PHE A 93 -9.63 -13.42 -2.09
CA PHE A 93 -10.02 -12.55 -0.99
C PHE A 93 -10.50 -11.24 -1.58
N ARG A 94 -11.58 -10.67 -1.04
CA ARG A 94 -12.10 -9.39 -1.53
C ARG A 94 -12.22 -8.38 -0.40
N GLY A 95 -11.74 -7.16 -0.63
CA GLY A 95 -11.86 -6.09 0.35
C GLY A 95 -11.71 -4.71 -0.27
N ALA A 96 -12.00 -3.69 0.54
CA ALA A 96 -11.68 -2.31 0.23
C ALA A 96 -10.55 -1.83 1.16
N LEU A 97 -9.54 -1.19 0.57
CA LEU A 97 -8.53 -0.42 1.30
C LEU A 97 -8.82 1.06 1.15
N VAL A 98 -8.62 1.82 2.24
CA VAL A 98 -9.04 3.21 2.33
C VAL A 98 -7.92 4.06 2.92
N VAL A 99 -7.61 5.15 2.24
CA VAL A 99 -6.63 6.15 2.67
C VAL A 99 -7.25 7.54 2.63
N LYS A 100 -6.88 8.37 3.60
CA LYS A 100 -7.21 9.79 3.61
C LYS A 100 -6.31 10.55 2.66
N LEU A 101 -6.87 11.52 1.96
CA LEU A 101 -6.09 12.44 1.12
C LEU A 101 -5.74 13.72 1.88
N SER A 102 -6.48 14.08 2.93
CA SER A 102 -6.41 15.42 3.53
C SER A 102 -5.55 15.48 4.80
N ASP A 103 -5.71 14.54 5.74
CA ASP A 103 -5.07 14.54 7.05
C ASP A 103 -4.24 13.26 7.26
N TRP A 104 -3.06 13.43 7.87
CA TRP A 104 -2.18 12.31 8.21
C TRP A 104 -2.66 11.52 9.43
N THR A 105 -3.61 12.06 10.21
CA THR A 105 -4.05 11.41 11.44
C THR A 105 -4.83 10.16 11.09
N GLN A 106 -4.25 8.99 11.38
CA GLN A 106 -4.75 7.69 10.90
C GLN A 106 -4.96 7.72 9.38
N GLN A 107 -3.93 8.18 8.65
CA GLN A 107 -3.97 8.34 7.19
C GLN A 107 -4.48 7.10 6.47
N HIS A 108 -3.99 5.92 6.88
CA HIS A 108 -4.51 4.64 6.46
C HIS A 108 -5.69 4.28 7.36
N VAL A 109 -6.89 4.32 6.79
CA VAL A 109 -8.11 4.02 7.56
C VAL A 109 -8.19 2.51 7.83
N ASN A 110 -7.67 1.69 6.93
CA ASN A 110 -7.56 0.25 7.12
C ASN A 110 -6.39 -0.33 6.30
N GLY A 111 -6.04 -1.58 6.59
CA GLY A 111 -5.00 -2.31 5.88
C GLY A 111 -5.13 -3.81 6.05
N LEU A 112 -4.33 -4.54 5.26
CA LEU A 112 -4.18 -6.00 5.33
C LEU A 112 -2.78 -6.32 5.81
N GLU A 113 -2.64 -7.37 6.61
CA GLU A 113 -1.37 -7.78 7.16
C GLU A 113 -1.28 -9.31 7.27
N VAL A 114 -0.13 -9.86 6.88
CA VAL A 114 0.24 -11.26 7.09
C VAL A 114 1.49 -11.28 7.96
N LYS A 115 1.53 -12.16 8.97
CA LYS A 115 2.68 -12.30 9.89
C LYS A 115 3.28 -13.70 9.95
N ASN A 116 2.54 -14.69 9.48
CA ASN A 116 2.94 -16.08 9.54
C ASN A 116 3.07 -16.55 8.10
N PHE A 117 4.25 -16.52 7.52
CA PHE A 117 4.43 -17.09 6.19
C PHE A 117 4.47 -18.62 6.23
N SER A 118 4.35 -19.28 5.08
CA SER A 118 4.46 -20.74 5.00
C SER A 118 5.80 -21.28 5.49
N GLU A 119 6.86 -20.46 5.44
CA GLU A 119 8.19 -20.76 5.95
C GLU A 119 8.94 -19.46 6.30
N PRO A 120 9.97 -19.52 7.18
CA PRO A 120 10.82 -18.38 7.47
C PRO A 120 11.56 -17.86 6.23
N VAL A 121 11.80 -16.55 6.21
CA VAL A 121 12.54 -15.86 5.14
C VAL A 121 13.32 -14.68 5.73
N VAL A 122 14.51 -14.45 5.20
CA VAL A 122 15.33 -13.26 5.49
C VAL A 122 15.39 -12.36 4.26
N PHE A 123 15.69 -11.08 4.48
CA PHE A 123 15.72 -10.10 3.39
C PHE A 123 16.74 -10.44 2.28
N GLY A 124 17.85 -11.08 2.62
CA GLY A 124 18.90 -11.48 1.69
C GLY A 124 18.50 -12.60 0.73
N ASP A 125 17.49 -13.39 1.07
CA ASP A 125 16.99 -14.47 0.22
C ASP A 125 16.03 -13.94 -0.86
N LEU A 126 15.51 -12.72 -0.70
CA LEU A 126 14.43 -12.21 -1.53
C LEU A 126 14.92 -11.75 -2.91
N LYS A 127 14.36 -12.34 -3.95
CA LYS A 127 14.38 -11.80 -5.31
C LYS A 127 13.34 -10.67 -5.46
N GLY A 128 12.17 -10.83 -4.85
CA GLY A 128 11.09 -9.85 -4.94
C GLY A 128 9.74 -10.35 -4.43
N VAL A 129 8.70 -9.55 -4.66
CA VAL A 129 7.31 -9.85 -4.28
C VAL A 129 6.48 -10.01 -5.53
N GLU A 130 5.70 -11.10 -5.60
CA GLU A 130 4.71 -11.30 -6.65
C GLU A 130 3.29 -11.17 -6.07
N ILE A 131 2.45 -10.37 -6.69
CA ILE A 131 1.05 -10.15 -6.29
C ILE A 131 0.13 -10.38 -7.49
N GLU A 132 -0.88 -11.23 -7.32
CA GLU A 132 -1.98 -11.36 -8.28
C GLU A 132 -3.25 -10.70 -7.73
N LEU A 133 -3.68 -9.63 -8.38
CA LEU A 133 -4.76 -8.78 -7.90
C LEU A 133 -5.67 -8.27 -9.03
N LYS A 134 -6.86 -7.82 -8.67
CA LYS A 134 -7.81 -7.14 -9.56
C LYS A 134 -8.44 -5.96 -8.84
N PHE A 135 -8.38 -4.75 -9.42
CA PHE A 135 -9.14 -3.59 -8.95
C PHE A 135 -10.56 -3.61 -9.54
N HIS A 136 -11.58 -3.25 -8.74
CA HIS A 136 -12.97 -3.20 -9.19
C HIS A 136 -13.39 -1.74 -9.41
N SER A 137 -13.54 -1.31 -10.66
CA SER A 137 -13.79 0.10 -11.01
C SER A 137 -15.08 0.62 -10.36
N GLN A 138 -16.18 -0.10 -10.54
CA GLN A 138 -17.54 0.29 -10.10
C GLN A 138 -17.68 0.44 -8.59
N ARG A 139 -16.71 -0.08 -7.83
CA ARG A 139 -16.74 -0.10 -6.37
C ARG A 139 -15.62 0.73 -5.75
N SER A 140 -14.56 0.99 -6.50
CA SER A 140 -13.51 1.89 -6.09
C SER A 140 -13.99 3.34 -6.16
N GLN A 141 -13.39 4.20 -5.34
CA GLN A 141 -13.60 5.65 -5.37
C GLN A 141 -12.20 6.27 -5.42
N ILE A 142 -11.74 6.53 -6.63
CA ILE A 142 -10.43 7.12 -6.90
C ILE A 142 -10.72 8.45 -7.56
N LEU A 143 -10.43 9.53 -6.84
CA LEU A 143 -10.71 10.88 -7.31
C LEU A 143 -9.60 11.33 -8.25
N ASP A 144 -9.98 11.79 -9.44
CA ASP A 144 -9.01 12.42 -10.35
C ASP A 144 -8.67 13.86 -9.93
N GLN A 145 -7.70 14.46 -10.62
CA GLN A 145 -7.28 15.84 -10.35
C GLN A 145 -8.40 16.87 -10.48
N SER A 146 -9.35 16.65 -11.40
CA SER A 146 -10.48 17.55 -11.58
C SER A 146 -11.43 17.49 -10.39
N GLU A 147 -11.70 16.29 -9.88
CA GLU A 147 -12.56 16.07 -8.71
C GLU A 147 -11.91 16.62 -7.43
N LEU A 148 -10.61 16.40 -7.24
CA LEU A 148 -9.85 17.00 -6.14
C LEU A 148 -9.88 18.53 -6.21
N THR A 149 -9.68 19.09 -7.40
CA THR A 149 -9.75 20.54 -7.61
C THR A 149 -11.13 21.07 -7.27
N VAL A 150 -12.22 20.45 -7.75
CA VAL A 150 -13.58 20.87 -7.41
C VAL A 150 -13.81 20.88 -5.90
N ARG A 151 -13.29 19.88 -5.19
CA ARG A 151 -13.47 19.73 -3.75
C ARG A 151 -12.69 20.75 -2.91
N TYR A 152 -11.47 21.09 -3.34
CA TYR A 152 -10.55 21.90 -2.53
C TYR A 152 -10.26 23.32 -3.08
N ARG A 153 -10.73 23.68 -4.28
CA ARG A 153 -10.38 24.95 -4.97
C ARG A 153 -10.56 26.24 -4.18
N GLN A 154 -11.42 26.26 -3.16
CA GLN A 154 -11.63 27.44 -2.32
C GLN A 154 -10.50 27.68 -1.31
N GLN A 155 -9.73 26.64 -0.99
CA GLN A 155 -8.79 26.61 0.14
C GLN A 155 -7.39 26.16 -0.28
N VAL A 156 -7.25 25.47 -1.42
CA VAL A 156 -6.02 24.79 -1.83
C VAL A 156 -5.72 25.09 -3.30
N SER A 157 -4.46 25.41 -3.60
CA SER A 157 -4.03 25.62 -4.98
C SER A 157 -3.97 24.30 -5.76
N PRO A 158 -4.26 24.29 -7.07
CA PRO A 158 -4.15 23.07 -7.90
C PRO A 158 -2.76 22.42 -7.85
N GLY A 159 -1.69 23.23 -7.78
CA GLY A 159 -0.32 22.73 -7.69
C GLY A 159 -0.03 21.93 -6.41
N ALA A 160 -0.68 22.24 -5.29
CA ALA A 160 -0.57 21.45 -4.08
C ALA A 160 -1.29 20.09 -4.21
N LEU A 161 -2.43 20.06 -4.92
CA LEU A 161 -3.18 18.82 -5.16
C LEU A 161 -2.40 17.84 -6.05
N SER A 162 -1.64 18.32 -7.03
CA SER A 162 -0.76 17.49 -7.86
C SER A 162 0.44 16.89 -7.11
N LEU A 163 0.78 17.40 -5.93
CA LEU A 163 1.83 16.80 -5.11
C LEU A 163 1.31 15.63 -4.26
N VAL A 164 -0.01 15.47 -4.15
CA VAL A 164 -0.65 14.43 -3.34
C VAL A 164 -0.98 13.21 -4.20
N ASP A 165 -1.76 13.40 -5.27
CA ASP A 165 -2.31 12.28 -6.01
C ASP A 165 -2.79 12.65 -7.42
N HIS A 166 -2.56 11.81 -8.43
CA HIS A 166 -3.06 12.06 -9.79
C HIS A 166 -4.28 11.22 -10.19
N GLY A 167 -4.92 10.51 -9.26
CA GLY A 167 -6.07 9.66 -9.56
C GLY A 167 -5.70 8.23 -9.98
N ASN A 168 -4.48 7.79 -9.64
CA ASN A 168 -4.05 6.42 -9.85
C ASN A 168 -4.54 5.48 -8.74
N ALA A 169 -4.68 4.19 -9.06
CA ALA A 169 -4.83 3.13 -8.06
C ALA A 169 -3.46 2.84 -7.44
N ASN A 170 -3.22 3.37 -6.23
CA ASN A 170 -1.92 3.28 -5.56
C ASN A 170 -1.99 2.30 -4.38
N LEU A 171 -1.16 1.26 -4.44
CA LEU A 171 -1.04 0.24 -3.39
C LEU A 171 0.31 0.38 -2.69
N GLY A 172 0.27 0.69 -1.40
CA GLY A 172 1.44 0.65 -0.52
C GLY A 172 1.70 -0.77 -0.05
N ILE A 173 2.93 -1.24 -0.20
CA ILE A 173 3.38 -2.58 0.17
C ILE A 173 4.58 -2.42 1.11
N THR A 174 4.51 -3.08 2.27
CA THR A 174 5.59 -3.06 3.26
C THR A 174 5.96 -4.47 3.66
N LEU A 175 7.24 -4.82 3.58
CA LEU A 175 7.85 -5.97 4.23
C LEU A 175 8.44 -5.50 5.57
N PHE A 176 8.05 -6.11 6.69
CA PHE A 176 8.50 -5.66 8.01
C PHE A 176 9.24 -6.73 8.80
N GLY A 177 10.35 -6.35 9.43
CA GLY A 177 11.18 -7.23 10.26
C GLY A 177 10.78 -7.30 11.73
N GLY A 178 9.80 -6.51 12.17
CA GLY A 178 9.27 -6.55 13.53
C GLY A 178 8.56 -5.25 13.93
N ARG A 179 7.94 -5.23 15.12
CA ARG A 179 7.31 -4.00 15.61
C ARG A 179 8.38 -3.09 16.22
N PRO A 180 8.39 -1.79 15.91
CA PRO A 180 9.25 -0.84 16.60
C PRO A 180 8.83 -0.78 18.08
N ARG A 181 9.68 -1.25 18.99
CA ARG A 181 9.54 -1.02 20.43
C ARG A 181 10.80 -0.32 20.96
N SER A 182 10.65 0.44 22.03
CA SER A 182 11.72 1.26 22.62
C SER A 182 12.87 0.48 23.22
N ASP A 183 12.66 -0.80 23.47
CA ASP A 183 13.61 -1.73 24.05
C ASP A 183 14.13 -2.76 23.03
N SER A 184 13.63 -2.78 21.79
CA SER A 184 14.07 -3.71 20.75
C SER A 184 15.16 -3.11 19.89
N ALA A 185 16.02 -3.98 19.35
CA ALA A 185 16.95 -3.61 18.28
C ALA A 185 16.18 -3.06 17.07
N ALA A 186 16.81 -2.15 16.33
CA ALA A 186 16.24 -1.61 15.09
C ALA A 186 15.96 -2.75 14.09
N THR A 187 14.77 -2.74 13.49
CA THR A 187 14.35 -3.77 12.53
C THR A 187 14.42 -3.24 11.10
N LEU A 188 14.89 -4.07 10.18
CA LEU A 188 14.84 -3.76 8.75
C LEU A 188 13.41 -3.86 8.24
N ASN A 189 13.00 -2.86 7.47
CA ASN A 189 11.76 -2.82 6.73
C ASN A 189 12.06 -2.41 5.29
N ALA A 190 11.16 -2.77 4.39
CA ALA A 190 11.21 -2.38 2.98
C ALA A 190 9.82 -1.95 2.54
N GLU A 191 9.69 -0.78 1.92
CA GLU A 191 8.41 -0.26 1.44
C GLU A 191 8.47 0.23 0.00
N ILE A 192 7.34 0.10 -0.70
CA ILE A 192 7.14 0.62 -2.05
C ILE A 192 5.67 1.01 -2.24
N ILE A 193 5.44 2.01 -3.08
CA ILE A 193 4.11 2.36 -3.58
C ILE A 193 4.08 2.02 -5.07
N ILE A 194 3.18 1.14 -5.48
CA ILE A 194 2.92 0.88 -6.89
C ILE A 194 1.65 1.64 -7.30
N GLY A 195 1.74 2.42 -8.38
CA GLY A 195 0.62 3.16 -8.93
C GLY A 195 0.25 2.65 -10.31
N GLN A 196 -1.05 2.46 -10.57
CA GLN A 196 -1.56 2.10 -11.88
C GLN A 196 -2.68 3.04 -12.29
N ASP A 197 -2.71 3.42 -13.58
CA ASP A 197 -3.86 4.13 -14.14
C ASP A 197 -5.09 3.22 -14.04
N ALA A 198 -6.02 3.59 -13.16
CA ALA A 198 -7.21 2.81 -12.87
C ALA A 198 -8.04 2.58 -14.14
N SER A 199 -8.04 3.52 -15.09
CA SER A 199 -8.79 3.37 -16.35
C SER A 199 -8.22 2.28 -17.27
N LEU A 200 -6.91 2.00 -17.18
CA LEU A 200 -6.22 1.03 -18.01
C LEU A 200 -6.26 -0.39 -17.42
N VAL A 201 -6.24 -0.51 -16.10
CA VAL A 201 -6.06 -1.80 -15.42
C VAL A 201 -7.28 -2.28 -14.66
N ALA A 202 -8.29 -1.44 -14.44
CA ALA A 202 -9.45 -1.86 -13.67
C ALA A 202 -10.22 -3.00 -14.35
N ASP A 203 -10.87 -3.79 -13.50
CA ASP A 203 -11.66 -4.96 -13.82
C ASP A 203 -10.90 -6.11 -14.51
N ARG A 204 -9.57 -6.04 -14.55
CA ARG A 204 -8.67 -7.08 -15.07
C ARG A 204 -7.84 -7.70 -13.95
N TRP A 205 -7.46 -8.96 -14.13
CA TRP A 205 -6.46 -9.60 -13.28
C TRP A 205 -5.07 -9.16 -13.73
N LEU A 206 -4.28 -8.74 -12.76
CA LEU A 206 -2.90 -8.31 -12.93
C LEU A 206 -2.02 -9.27 -12.14
N ARG A 207 -0.88 -9.63 -12.72
CA ARG A 207 0.28 -10.12 -11.97
C ARG A 207 1.31 -9.02 -11.93
N VAL A 208 1.69 -8.63 -10.72
CA VAL A 208 2.71 -7.62 -10.49
C VAL A 208 3.90 -8.31 -9.84
N PHE A 209 5.05 -8.29 -10.49
CA PHE A 209 6.31 -8.68 -9.89
C PHE A 209 7.12 -7.43 -9.55
N ILE A 210 7.55 -7.33 -8.30
CA ILE A 210 8.30 -6.21 -7.75
C ILE A 210 9.65 -6.73 -7.26
N PRO A 211 10.73 -6.47 -8.00
CA PRO A 211 12.09 -6.78 -7.55
C PRO A 211 12.39 -6.16 -6.18
N ILE A 212 13.18 -6.85 -5.35
CA ILE A 212 13.49 -6.35 -4.00
C ILE A 212 14.29 -5.02 -4.04
N ASP A 213 15.03 -4.77 -5.11
CA ASP A 213 15.83 -3.54 -5.28
C ASP A 213 15.00 -2.31 -5.64
N GLU A 214 13.71 -2.48 -5.96
CA GLU A 214 12.76 -1.38 -6.13
C GLU A 214 12.18 -0.91 -4.77
N PHE A 215 12.35 -1.66 -3.69
CA PHE A 215 11.88 -1.25 -2.37
C PHE A 215 12.84 -0.27 -1.69
N ALA A 216 12.28 0.79 -1.10
CA ALA A 216 13.02 1.65 -0.19
C ALA A 216 13.20 0.94 1.16
N THR A 217 14.45 0.68 1.54
CA THR A 217 14.76 -0.01 2.80
C THR A 217 15.17 0.96 3.90
N TYR A 218 14.72 0.68 5.12
CA TYR A 218 15.01 1.49 6.29
C TYR A 218 15.04 0.64 7.56
N LEU A 219 15.88 1.04 8.50
CA LEU A 219 15.83 0.56 9.89
C LEU A 219 14.80 1.39 10.65
N GLU A 220 13.97 0.73 11.45
CA GLU A 220 12.99 1.40 12.31
C GLU A 220 13.23 1.02 13.78
N GLN A 221 13.33 2.03 14.64
CA GLN A 221 13.37 1.91 16.09
C GLN A 221 12.61 3.11 16.66
N ASP A 222 11.70 2.90 17.63
CA ASP A 222 10.91 3.99 18.23
C ASP A 222 10.17 4.87 17.22
N TYR A 223 9.65 4.26 16.15
CA TYR A 223 9.00 4.95 15.03
C TYR A 223 9.91 5.97 14.31
N GLN A 224 11.21 5.94 14.59
CA GLN A 224 12.22 6.69 13.85
C GLN A 224 12.76 5.81 12.73
N ARG A 225 12.65 6.31 11.51
CA ARG A 225 13.14 5.63 10.31
C ARG A 225 14.51 6.17 9.93
N GLN A 226 15.44 5.27 9.66
CA GLN A 226 16.76 5.59 9.13
C GLN A 226 16.97 4.80 7.83
N PRO A 227 17.31 5.46 6.71
CA PRO A 227 17.62 4.76 5.48
C PRO A 227 18.67 3.68 5.70
N ALA A 228 18.45 2.51 5.11
CA ALA A 228 19.31 1.35 5.28
C ALA A 228 19.76 0.81 3.93
N GLN A 229 20.80 -0.01 3.95
CA GLN A 229 21.20 -0.81 2.80
C GLN A 229 20.81 -2.26 3.06
N LEU A 230 20.15 -2.88 2.08
CA LEU A 230 19.75 -4.29 2.11
C LEU A 230 20.95 -5.21 2.37
N LEU A 231 22.07 -4.98 1.67
CA LEU A 231 23.28 -5.81 1.79
C LEU A 231 23.83 -5.87 3.21
N SER A 232 23.77 -4.78 3.97
CA SER A 232 24.28 -4.73 5.35
C SER A 232 23.34 -5.37 6.37
N ASN A 233 22.08 -5.62 6.00
CA ASN A 233 21.02 -6.11 6.89
C ASN A 233 20.35 -7.37 6.35
N HIS A 234 20.99 -8.06 5.41
CA HIS A 234 20.39 -9.14 4.63
C HIS A 234 19.97 -10.36 5.47
N GLU A 235 20.63 -10.60 6.61
CA GLU A 235 20.27 -11.70 7.51
C GLU A 235 19.05 -11.40 8.40
N GLN A 236 18.53 -10.17 8.41
CA GLN A 236 17.35 -9.85 9.21
C GLN A 236 16.11 -10.57 8.65
N PRO A 237 15.24 -11.09 9.54
CA PRO A 237 14.04 -11.81 9.11
C PRO A 237 13.00 -10.86 8.53
N VAL A 238 12.22 -11.37 7.58
CA VAL A 238 10.97 -10.75 7.14
C VAL A 238 9.85 -11.40 7.96
N LEU A 239 9.26 -10.64 8.87
CA LEU A 239 8.24 -11.14 9.79
C LEU A 239 6.81 -10.91 9.29
N GLY A 240 6.64 -10.17 8.20
CA GLY A 240 5.32 -9.99 7.63
C GLY A 240 5.28 -9.04 6.45
N LEU A 241 4.10 -9.01 5.84
CA LEU A 241 3.76 -8.16 4.71
C LEU A 241 2.50 -7.38 5.03
N ARG A 242 2.49 -6.09 4.71
CA ARG A 242 1.34 -5.20 4.85
C ARG A 242 0.95 -4.61 3.50
N LEU A 243 -0.36 -4.52 3.26
CA LEU A 243 -0.96 -3.82 2.13
C LEU A 243 -1.86 -2.69 2.64
N VAL A 244 -1.74 -1.51 2.05
CA VAL A 244 -2.60 -0.34 2.31
C VAL A 244 -2.95 0.35 1.00
N ALA A 245 -4.10 1.02 0.94
CA ALA A 245 -4.29 2.04 -0.09
C ALA A 245 -3.36 3.21 0.22
N GLU A 246 -2.87 3.88 -0.82
CA GLU A 246 -1.95 4.99 -0.63
C GLU A 246 -2.27 6.16 -1.56
N THR A 247 -1.72 7.31 -1.23
CA THR A 247 -1.54 8.44 -2.14
C THR A 247 -0.41 8.14 -3.13
N GLU A 248 -0.28 8.88 -4.22
CA GLU A 248 0.82 8.63 -5.17
C GLU A 248 2.19 8.95 -4.57
N SER A 249 2.26 10.01 -3.76
CA SER A 249 3.49 10.46 -3.13
C SER A 249 3.75 9.86 -1.75
N GLY A 250 2.81 9.08 -1.20
CA GLY A 250 2.84 8.65 0.20
C GLY A 250 2.59 9.79 1.20
N GLN A 251 2.15 10.95 0.72
CA GLN A 251 1.90 12.15 1.52
C GLN A 251 0.42 12.57 1.44
N GLN A 252 -0.12 13.05 2.57
CA GLN A 252 -1.43 13.68 2.60
C GLN A 252 -1.28 15.18 2.34
N LEU A 253 -2.39 15.84 2.02
CA LEU A 253 -2.41 17.28 1.78
C LEU A 253 -1.85 18.08 2.96
N ARG A 254 -2.03 17.60 4.20
CA ARG A 254 -1.41 18.16 5.39
C ARG A 254 0.13 18.22 5.32
N ASN A 255 0.78 17.20 4.76
CA ASN A 255 2.23 17.21 4.55
C ASN A 255 2.63 18.31 3.57
N VAL A 256 1.86 18.50 2.49
CA VAL A 256 2.13 19.47 1.43
C VAL A 256 1.88 20.92 1.88
N LEU A 257 0.80 21.15 2.63
CA LEU A 257 0.40 22.49 3.08
C LEU A 257 1.14 22.97 4.33
N GLY A 258 1.65 22.05 5.16
CA GLY A 258 2.27 22.39 6.44
C GLY A 258 1.33 23.22 7.32
N ASP A 259 1.79 24.39 7.78
CA ASP A 259 1.02 25.30 8.64
C ASP A 259 -0.25 25.88 7.98
N ALA A 260 -0.35 25.83 6.64
CA ALA A 260 -1.55 26.27 5.93
C ALA A 260 -2.71 25.26 6.00
N TRP A 261 -2.44 24.03 6.46
CA TRP A 261 -3.48 23.03 6.66
C TRP A 261 -4.35 23.37 7.89
N HIS A 262 -5.65 23.12 7.80
CA HIS A 262 -6.56 23.30 8.94
C HIS A 262 -7.71 22.29 8.92
N ALA A 263 -8.25 21.96 10.10
CA ALA A 263 -9.30 20.95 10.27
C ALA A 263 -10.64 21.26 9.58
N ALA A 264 -10.84 22.50 9.08
CA ALA A 264 -12.00 22.85 8.26
C ALA A 264 -11.87 22.42 6.78
N LEU A 265 -10.71 21.88 6.35
CA LEU A 265 -10.59 21.24 5.04
C LEU A 265 -11.47 19.99 5.00
N PRO A 266 -12.23 19.75 3.92
CA PRO A 266 -13.02 18.53 3.79
C PRO A 266 -12.15 17.28 3.90
N GLU A 267 -12.53 16.35 4.78
CA GLU A 267 -11.91 15.03 4.79
C GLU A 267 -12.31 14.27 3.52
N THR A 268 -11.33 13.69 2.84
CA THR A 268 -11.54 13.00 1.57
C THR A 268 -10.80 11.68 1.60
N PHE A 269 -11.44 10.65 1.05
CA PHE A 269 -10.94 9.30 1.04
C PHE A 269 -10.74 8.81 -0.38
N LYS A 270 -9.65 8.08 -0.60
CA LYS A 270 -9.49 7.18 -1.74
C LYS A 270 -9.83 5.76 -1.28
N VAL A 271 -10.65 5.07 -2.05
CA VAL A 271 -11.12 3.70 -1.77
C VAL A 271 -10.72 2.79 -2.92
N LEU A 272 -9.91 1.78 -2.63
CA LEU A 272 -9.51 0.74 -3.57
C LEU A 272 -10.24 -0.56 -3.25
N ASP A 273 -11.30 -0.88 -3.99
CA ASP A 273 -11.94 -2.20 -3.92
C ASP A 273 -11.11 -3.16 -4.77
N MET A 274 -10.61 -4.23 -4.16
CA MET A 274 -9.75 -5.19 -4.84
C MET A 274 -10.13 -6.64 -4.52
N SER A 275 -9.78 -7.51 -5.45
CA SER A 275 -9.64 -8.94 -5.20
C SER A 275 -8.15 -9.30 -5.19
N LEU A 276 -7.74 -10.06 -4.18
CA LEU A 276 -6.40 -10.63 -4.07
C LEU A 276 -6.52 -12.13 -4.28
N CYS A 277 -5.82 -12.63 -5.28
CA CYS A 277 -5.72 -14.05 -5.53
C CYS A 277 -4.54 -14.64 -4.77
N ARG A 278 -3.37 -14.01 -4.93
CA ARG A 278 -2.11 -14.58 -4.47
C ARG A 278 -1.10 -13.51 -4.08
N ILE A 279 -0.30 -13.82 -3.08
CA ILE A 279 0.93 -13.10 -2.75
C ILE A 279 2.03 -14.11 -2.46
N ARG A 280 3.20 -13.93 -3.08
CA ARG A 280 4.39 -14.76 -2.86
C ARG A 280 5.63 -13.89 -2.65
N LEU A 281 6.54 -14.38 -1.81
CA LEU A 281 7.92 -13.90 -1.78
C LEU A 281 8.75 -14.83 -2.65
N LEU A 282 9.35 -14.30 -3.71
CA LEU A 282 10.23 -15.07 -4.59
C LEU A 282 11.65 -15.03 -4.03
N LYS A 283 12.31 -16.19 -4.01
CA LYS A 283 13.68 -16.34 -3.52
C LYS A 283 14.68 -16.42 -4.68
N HIS A 284 15.95 -16.09 -4.41
CA HIS A 284 17.07 -16.32 -5.32
C HIS A 284 17.36 -17.81 -5.56
#